data_AF-A0A8I2FX99-F1
#
_entry.id   AF-A0A8I2FX99-F1
#
_cell.length_a   1.000
_cell.length_b   1.000
_cell.length_c   1.000
_cell.angle_alpha   90.00
_cell.angle_beta   90.00
_cell.angle_gamma   90.00
#
_symmetry.space_group_name_H-M   'P 1'
#
loop_
_entity.id
_entity.type
_entity.pdbx_description
1 polymer ?
#
loop_
_entity_poly.entity_id
_entity_poly.type
_entity_poly.pdbx_seq_one_letter_code
_entity_poly.pdbx_strand_id
1 'polypeptide(L)'
;MNQVEVKLEVPDFLVSTIDISKDKLEGYIRQTLAVELYREGKLSLGKAKELAGLANKWEMIQLLNSRGVSLDYSAEDAAADLETLDKILS
;
A
#
# COMPACT_ATOMS: atom_id res chain seq x y z
N MET A 1 -15.40 7.92 4.89
CA MET A 1 -14.09 8.30 4.30
C MET A 1 -14.38 9.07 3.03
N ASN A 2 -13.76 10.24 2.83
CA ASN A 2 -13.90 10.98 1.58
C ASN A 2 -12.93 10.38 0.56
N GLN A 3 -13.42 10.13 -0.66
CA GLN A 3 -12.64 9.53 -1.73
C GLN A 3 -12.36 10.59 -2.79
N VAL A 4 -11.15 10.58 -3.33
CA VAL A 4 -10.74 11.45 -4.44
C VAL A 4 -10.59 10.57 -5.68
N GLU A 5 -11.30 10.91 -6.76
CA GLU A 5 -11.17 10.22 -8.05
C GLU A 5 -10.01 10.83 -8.84
N VAL A 6 -9.11 9.98 -9.33
CA VAL A 6 -7.98 10.37 -10.19
C VAL A 6 -8.10 9.60 -11.50
N LYS A 7 -8.14 10.30 -12.64
CA LYS A 7 -8.15 9.70 -13.98
C LYS A 7 -6.76 9.79 -14.57
N LEU A 8 -6.24 8.66 -15.05
CA LEU A 8 -4.92 8.53 -15.65
C LEU A 8 -5.08 8.01 -17.09
N GLU A 9 -4.56 8.77 -18.05
CA GLU A 9 -4.38 8.27 -19.41
C GLU A 9 -3.02 7.59 -19.50
N VAL A 10 -3.04 6.30 -19.80
CA VAL A 10 -1.85 5.46 -19.88
C VAL A 10 -1.69 4.94 -21.30
N PRO A 11 -0.47 4.92 -21.86
CA PRO A 11 -0.23 4.35 -23.18
C PRO A 11 -0.64 2.87 -23.26
N ASP A 12 -1.27 2.46 -24.36
CA ASP A 12 -1.80 1.09 -24.53
C ASP A 12 -0.69 0.03 -24.49
N PHE A 13 0.55 0.39 -24.85
CA PHE A 13 1.72 -0.50 -24.77
C PHE A 13 2.08 -0.91 -23.34
N LEU A 14 1.61 -0.19 -22.31
CA LEU A 14 1.85 -0.59 -20.93
C LEU A 14 1.21 -1.96 -20.69
N VAL A 15 -0.05 -2.14 -21.07
CA VAL A 15 -0.80 -3.40 -20.90
C VAL A 15 -0.02 -4.59 -21.48
N SER A 16 0.58 -4.42 -22.65
CA SER A 16 1.39 -5.46 -23.31
C SER A 16 2.79 -5.62 -22.71
N THR A 17 3.36 -4.58 -22.11
CA THR A 17 4.72 -4.63 -21.51
C THR A 17 4.70 -5.25 -20.11
N ILE A 18 3.70 -4.94 -19.30
CA ILE A 18 3.58 -5.48 -17.93
C ILE A 18 2.93 -6.87 -17.91
N ASP A 19 2.42 -7.35 -19.05
CA ASP A 19 1.65 -8.59 -19.18
C ASP A 19 0.44 -8.64 -18.21
N ILE A 20 -0.30 -7.54 -18.15
CA ILE A 20 -1.45 -7.38 -17.25
C ILE A 20 -2.67 -6.98 -18.07
N SER A 21 -3.77 -7.70 -17.88
CA SER A 21 -5.05 -7.39 -18.53
C SER A 21 -5.62 -6.04 -18.06
N LYS A 22 -6.40 -5.36 -18.92
CA LYS A 22 -6.96 -4.02 -18.62
C LYS A 22 -7.78 -3.98 -17.33
N ASP A 23 -8.46 -5.08 -16.99
CA ASP A 23 -9.22 -5.28 -15.75
C ASP A 23 -8.36 -5.30 -14.47
N LYS A 24 -7.07 -5.68 -14.59
CA LYS A 24 -6.13 -5.75 -13.47
C LYS A 24 -5.21 -4.54 -13.37
N LEU A 25 -5.20 -3.68 -14.39
CA LEU A 25 -4.32 -2.52 -14.46
C LEU A 25 -4.57 -1.52 -13.32
N GLU A 26 -5.84 -1.25 -12.99
CA GLU A 26 -6.18 -0.36 -11.87
C GLU A 26 -5.62 -0.89 -10.55
N GLY A 27 -5.82 -2.19 -10.28
CA GLY A 27 -5.30 -2.85 -9.09
C GLY A 27 -3.77 -2.79 -9.02
N TYR A 28 -3.10 -3.03 -10.15
CA TYR A 28 -1.65 -2.94 -10.24
C TYR A 28 -1.12 -1.53 -9.95
N ILE A 29 -1.74 -0.49 -10.54
CA ILE A 29 -1.34 0.91 -10.32
C ILE A 29 -1.54 1.28 -8.85
N ARG A 30 -2.70 0.94 -8.30
CA ARG A 30 -3.08 1.19 -6.91
C ARG A 30 -2.10 0.54 -5.92
N GLN A 31 -1.77 -0.74 -6.14
CA GLN A 31 -0.79 -1.47 -5.33
C GLN A 31 0.62 -0.88 -5.47
N THR A 32 1.02 -0.50 -6.69
CA THR A 32 2.34 0.11 -6.92
C THR A 32 2.44 1.46 -6.22
N LEU A 33 1.40 2.30 -6.28
CA LEU A 33 1.35 3.57 -5.55
C LEU A 33 1.41 3.36 -4.03
N ALA A 34 0.68 2.38 -3.50
CA ALA A 34 0.71 2.07 -2.07
C ALA A 34 2.09 1.61 -1.58
N VAL A 35 2.77 0.79 -2.39
CA VAL A 35 4.13 0.31 -2.09
C VAL A 35 5.13 1.46 -2.08
N GLU A 36 5.10 2.33 -3.10
CA GLU A 36 6.04 3.47 -3.17
C GLU A 36 5.79 4.48 -2.05
N LEU A 37 4.54 4.81 -1.75
CA LEU A 37 4.23 5.73 -0.65
C LEU A 37 4.59 5.17 0.73
N TYR A 38 4.53 3.84 0.92
CA TYR A 38 5.04 3.20 2.13
C TYR A 38 6.57 3.26 2.18
N ARG A 39 7.26 2.92 1.06
CA ARG A 39 8.72 2.98 0.95
C ARG A 39 9.26 4.39 1.23
N GLU A 40 8.53 5.43 0.84
CA GLU A 40 8.87 6.83 1.12
C GLU A 40 8.53 7.28 2.56
N GLY A 41 7.96 6.41 3.40
CA GLY A 41 7.52 6.73 4.76
C GLY A 41 6.28 7.64 4.83
N LYS A 42 5.59 7.88 3.71
CA LYS A 42 4.41 8.77 3.64
C LYS A 42 3.13 8.11 4.11
N LEU A 43 3.05 6.77 4.02
CA LEU A 43 1.93 5.98 4.52
C LEU A 43 2.41 4.95 5.53
N SER A 44 1.69 4.84 6.64
CA SER A 44 1.83 3.70 7.55
C SER A 44 1.32 2.41 6.88
N LEU A 45 1.70 1.25 7.43
CA LEU A 45 1.28 -0.06 6.91
C LEU A 45 -0.25 -0.18 6.77
N GLY A 46 -1.01 0.39 7.71
CA GLY A 46 -2.47 0.40 7.68
C GLY A 46 -3.04 1.20 6.51
N LYS A 47 -2.54 2.42 6.30
CA LYS A 47 -3.00 3.29 5.19
C LYS A 47 -2.56 2.75 3.84
N ALA A 48 -1.37 2.17 3.75
CA ALA A 48 -0.89 1.53 2.53
C ALA A 48 -1.74 0.30 2.17
N LYS A 49 -2.14 -0.51 3.16
CA LYS A 49 -3.11 -1.61 2.98
C LYS A 49 -4.46 -1.12 2.47
N GLU A 50 -5.00 -0.06 3.06
CA GLU A 50 -6.27 0.53 2.62
C GLU A 50 -6.19 1.04 1.18
N LEU A 51 -5.12 1.77 0.84
CA LEU A 51 -4.89 2.23 -0.52
C LEU A 51 -4.77 1.05 -1.50
N ALA A 52 -3.99 0.02 -1.16
CA ALA A 52 -3.79 -1.17 -1.97
C ALA A 52 -5.06 -2.04 -2.16
N GLY A 53 -6.14 -1.76 -1.42
CA GLY A 53 -7.39 -2.53 -1.48
C GLY A 53 -7.27 -3.92 -0.84
N LEU A 54 -6.35 -4.10 0.10
CA LEU A 54 -6.08 -5.40 0.74
C LEU A 54 -6.91 -5.56 2.01
N ALA A 55 -7.30 -6.81 2.32
CA ALA A 55 -8.19 -7.11 3.42
C ALA A 55 -7.52 -6.91 4.78
N ASN A 56 -6.23 -7.26 4.90
CA ASN A 56 -5.50 -7.24 6.16
C ASN A 56 -4.03 -6.79 6.01
N LYS A 57 -3.40 -6.40 7.12
CA LYS A 57 -1.99 -5.94 7.15
C LYS A 57 -1.01 -7.02 6.64
N TRP A 58 -1.32 -8.31 6.80
CA TRP A 58 -0.46 -9.41 6.35
C TRP A 58 -0.35 -9.46 4.82
N GLU A 59 -1.44 -9.29 4.10
CA GLU A 59 -1.42 -9.20 2.63
C GLU A 59 -0.57 -8.02 2.14
N MET A 60 -0.59 -6.89 2.85
CA MET A 60 0.28 -5.74 2.54
C MET A 60 1.75 -6.09 2.77
N ILE A 61 2.07 -6.78 3.87
CA ILE A 61 3.43 -7.27 4.15
C ILE A 61 3.91 -8.21 3.03
N GLN A 62 3.07 -9.14 2.57
CA GLN A 62 3.40 -10.04 1.47
C GLN A 62 3.65 -9.26 0.17
N LEU A 63 2.83 -8.24 -0.12
CA LEU A 63 3.02 -7.37 -1.27
C LEU A 63 4.35 -6.62 -1.18
N LEU A 64 4.68 -6.01 -0.04
CA LEU A 64 5.96 -5.32 0.19
C LEU A 64 7.15 -6.25 -0.02
N ASN A 65 7.12 -7.45 0.58
CA ASN A 65 8.15 -8.47 0.43
C ASN A 65 8.33 -8.88 -1.04
N SER A 66 7.24 -9.12 -1.78
CA SER A 66 7.30 -9.48 -3.20
C SER A 66 7.91 -8.37 -4.08
N ARG A 67 7.85 -7.12 -3.61
CA ARG A 67 8.42 -5.93 -4.28
C ARG A 67 9.80 -5.54 -3.73
N GLY A 68 10.40 -6.38 -2.87
CA GLY A 68 11.70 -6.14 -2.25
C GLY A 68 11.74 -4.91 -1.36
N VAL A 69 10.58 -4.49 -0.83
CA VAL A 69 10.51 -3.38 0.13
C VAL A 69 10.68 -3.97 1.51
N SER A 70 11.80 -3.62 2.16
CA SER A 70 12.02 -3.96 3.56
C SER A 70 10.87 -3.43 4.40
N LEU A 71 10.38 -4.27 5.30
CA LEU A 71 9.59 -3.80 6.42
C LEU A 71 10.53 -3.03 7.33
N ASP A 72 10.80 -1.78 6.99
CA ASP A 72 11.17 -0.79 7.97
C ASP A 72 9.92 -0.59 8.84
N TYR A 73 9.65 -1.55 9.74
CA TYR A 73 8.79 -1.34 10.89
C TYR A 73 9.49 -0.25 11.69
N SER A 74 9.23 0.99 11.29
CA SER A 74 9.95 2.14 11.79
C SER A 74 9.63 2.26 13.26
N ALA A 75 10.55 2.82 14.04
CA ALA A 75 10.33 3.06 15.45
C ALA A 75 9.04 3.87 15.72
N GLU A 76 8.58 4.63 14.73
CA GLU A 76 7.31 5.37 14.76
C GLU A 76 6.08 4.47 14.64
N ASP A 77 6.09 3.43 13.81
CA ASP A 77 5.00 2.43 13.74
C ASP A 77 4.94 1.61 15.05
N ALA A 78 6.09 1.28 15.64
CA ALA A 78 6.15 0.64 16.96
C ALA A 78 5.63 1.56 18.08
N ALA A 79 5.96 2.85 18.03
CA ALA A 79 5.49 3.85 18.99
C ALA A 79 3.98 4.09 18.89
N ALA A 80 3.43 4.10 17.67
CA ALA A 80 1.99 4.24 17.44
C ALA A 80 1.20 3.01 17.93
N ASP A 81 1.73 1.80 17.73
CA ASP A 81 1.13 0.57 18.30
C ASP A 81 1.25 0.55 19.84
N LEU A 82 2.35 1.03 20.43
CA LEU A 82 2.49 1.18 21.89
C LEU A 82 1.50 2.19 22.48
N GLU A 83 1.31 3.35 21.84
CA GLU A 83 0.32 4.34 22.28
C GLU A 83 -1.11 3.78 22.21
N THR A 84 -1.37 2.95 21.20
CA THR A 84 -2.66 2.26 21.06
C THR A 84 -2.86 1.22 22.16
N LEU A 85 -1.83 0.45 22.51
CA LEU A 85 -1.89 -0.53 23.61
C LEU A 85 -2.05 0.13 24.98
N ASP A 86 -1.35 1.23 25.24
CA ASP A 86 -1.43 1.99 26.49
C ASP A 86 -2.85 2.51 26.75
N LYS A 87 -3.54 3.00 25.71
CA LYS A 87 -4.94 3.46 25.77
C LYS A 87 -5.95 2.34 25.99
N ILE A 88 -5.64 1.11 25.61
CA ILE A 88 -6.54 -0.06 25.76
C ILE A 88 -6.32 -0.75 27.12
N LEU A 89 -5.09 -0.69 27.65
CA LEU A 89 -4.69 -1.31 28.92
C LEU A 89 -4.83 -0.37 30.14
N SER A 90 -5.08 0.92 29.92
CA SER A 90 -5.47 1.89 30.96
C SER A 90 -6.98 1.88 31.21
#